data_AF-A0A433SYU2-F1
#
_entry.id   AF-A0A433SYU2-F1
#
_cell.length_a   1.000
_cell.length_b   1.000
_cell.length_c   1.000
_cell.angle_alpha   90.00
_cell.angle_beta   90.00
_cell.angle_gamma   90.00
#
_symmetry.space_group_name_H-M   'P 1'
#
loop_
_entity.id
_entity.type
_entity.pdbx_description
1 polymer ?
#
loop_
_entity_poly.entity_id
_entity_poly.type
_entity_poly.pdbx_seq_one_letter_code
_entity_poly.pdbx_strand_id
1 'polypeptide(L)'
;MTGPGLNLSRLLASSLQGLFQTHRQIHTHGAPLLFKATQQLLAEPMKKKKRIDPSILAAREAKKIKKIDKEIKKLTRFGRILKPVAEIELPKKQFTLAKERQRTAPVLSFEELENRALLQKQWGRFKTNAWIHQQRVYDKMIAAQDEALEELKAESEYLYQEALKVDYGMVAMRFEGPKSTPPIKDYAPPDGDYVDTTRKY
;
A
#
# COMPACT_ATOMS: atom_id res chain seq x y z
N MET A 1 -1.80 30.80 -25.74
CA MET A 1 -2.81 30.66 -26.81
C MET A 1 -3.95 29.81 -26.27
N THR A 2 -5.18 30.37 -26.32
CA THR A 2 -6.48 29.70 -26.51
C THR A 2 -6.66 28.32 -25.85
N GLY A 3 -7.54 28.08 -24.88
CA GLY A 3 -8.76 28.77 -24.49
C GLY A 3 -9.51 27.90 -23.45
N PRO A 4 -10.62 28.41 -22.90
CA PRO A 4 -11.16 28.06 -21.58
C PRO A 4 -12.35 27.09 -21.66
N GLY A 5 -12.76 26.54 -20.51
CA GLY A 5 -13.92 25.63 -20.42
C GLY A 5 -14.65 25.75 -19.10
N LEU A 6 -15.31 26.89 -18.92
CA LEU A 6 -16.28 27.20 -17.87
C LEU A 6 -17.42 26.18 -17.79
N ASN A 7 -17.90 25.88 -16.59
CA ASN A 7 -19.24 26.29 -16.12
C ASN A 7 -19.48 25.75 -14.70
N LEU A 8 -19.45 26.61 -13.68
CA LEU A 8 -20.60 27.39 -13.18
C LEU A 8 -21.66 26.52 -12.53
N SER A 9 -21.56 26.44 -11.21
CA SER A 9 -22.64 26.02 -10.34
C SER A 9 -23.09 27.21 -9.49
N ARG A 10 -24.42 27.25 -9.26
CA ARG A 10 -25.12 27.93 -8.17
C ARG A 10 -25.49 29.40 -8.36
N LEU A 11 -26.76 29.57 -8.75
CA LEU A 11 -27.81 30.32 -8.02
C LEU A 11 -27.34 31.24 -6.90
N LEU A 12 -27.68 32.53 -7.01
CA LEU A 12 -28.24 33.33 -5.92
C LEU A 12 -29.18 34.39 -6.52
N ALA A 13 -30.34 34.52 -5.90
CA ALA A 13 -31.35 35.55 -6.15
C ALA A 13 -31.05 36.82 -5.32
N SER A 14 -31.84 37.87 -5.59
CA SER A 14 -31.92 39.20 -4.93
C SER A 14 -31.12 40.31 -5.63
N SER A 15 -31.58 41.55 -5.74
CA SER A 15 -32.85 42.21 -5.48
C SER A 15 -32.78 43.62 -6.09
N LEU A 16 -33.92 44.13 -6.57
CA LEU A 16 -34.40 45.52 -6.65
C LEU A 16 -33.36 46.66 -6.80
N GLN A 17 -33.54 47.51 -7.82
CA GLN A 17 -34.05 48.91 -7.70
C GLN A 17 -33.67 49.78 -8.93
N GLY A 18 -34.63 50.63 -9.33
CA GLY A 18 -34.41 51.85 -10.13
C GLY A 18 -34.45 51.64 -11.65
N LEU A 19 -35.22 52.38 -12.46
CA LEU A 19 -35.80 53.72 -12.30
C LEU A 19 -37.14 53.79 -13.02
N PHE A 20 -38.10 54.43 -12.35
CA PHE A 20 -39.36 54.86 -12.93
C PHE A 20 -39.10 55.79 -14.11
N GLN A 21 -39.53 55.39 -15.31
CA GLN A 21 -39.77 56.32 -16.40
C GLN A 21 -41.28 56.34 -16.64
N THR A 22 -41.91 57.38 -16.12
CA THR A 22 -43.34 57.64 -16.31
C THR A 22 -43.60 58.04 -17.76
N HIS A 23 -43.78 57.06 -18.64
CA HIS A 23 -44.41 57.34 -19.93
C HIS A 23 -45.92 57.31 -19.71
N ARG A 24 -46.57 58.49 -19.74
CA ARG A 24 -48.02 58.57 -19.87
C ARG A 24 -48.40 57.83 -21.15
N GLN A 25 -49.16 56.76 -20.99
CA GLN A 25 -49.92 56.17 -22.07
C GLN A 25 -51.36 56.07 -21.59
N ILE A 26 -52.06 57.19 -21.72
CA ILE A 26 -53.51 57.23 -21.56
C ILE A 26 -54.06 56.52 -22.80
N HIS A 27 -54.64 55.34 -22.62
CA HIS A 27 -55.39 54.63 -23.66
C HIS A 27 -56.86 54.59 -23.25
N THR A 28 -57.70 55.37 -23.92
CA THR A 28 -59.15 55.44 -23.68
C THR A 28 -59.91 54.48 -24.59
N HIS A 29 -59.66 53.18 -24.51
CA HIS A 29 -60.47 52.16 -25.20
C HIS A 29 -60.85 51.03 -24.24
N GLY A 30 -62.16 50.85 -24.04
CA GLY A 30 -62.78 50.02 -23.01
C GLY A 30 -62.77 48.51 -23.27
N ALA A 31 -61.59 47.89 -23.43
CA ALA A 31 -61.42 46.43 -23.41
C ALA A 31 -59.97 46.05 -23.01
N PRO A 32 -59.73 44.94 -22.28
CA PRO A 32 -58.38 44.57 -21.85
C PRO A 32 -57.53 44.04 -23.02
N LEU A 33 -56.36 44.65 -23.24
CA LEU A 33 -55.35 44.21 -24.21
C LEU A 33 -54.62 42.96 -23.71
N LEU A 34 -55.02 41.79 -24.23
CA LEU A 34 -54.48 40.45 -23.94
C LEU A 34 -53.08 40.21 -24.54
N PHE A 35 -52.08 41.02 -24.20
CA PHE A 35 -50.70 40.77 -24.63
C PHE A 35 -50.10 39.55 -23.91
N LYS A 36 -49.64 38.55 -24.67
CA LYS A 36 -48.85 37.42 -24.15
C LYS A 36 -47.39 37.58 -24.57
N ALA A 37 -46.48 37.70 -23.60
CA ALA A 37 -45.06 37.99 -23.84
C ALA A 37 -44.19 36.75 -24.15
N THR A 38 -44.71 35.52 -23.98
CA THR A 38 -43.97 34.27 -24.23
C THR A 38 -44.37 33.65 -25.57
N GLN A 39 -43.39 33.18 -26.35
CA GLN A 39 -43.63 32.45 -27.59
C GLN A 39 -44.54 31.24 -27.33
N GLN A 40 -45.65 31.13 -28.06
CA GLN A 40 -46.58 30.00 -27.93
C GLN A 40 -45.91 28.74 -28.49
N LEU A 41 -45.35 27.92 -27.60
CA LEU A 41 -44.91 26.57 -27.94
C LEU A 41 -46.16 25.69 -28.02
N LEU A 42 -46.60 25.38 -29.25
CA LEU A 42 -47.70 24.45 -29.55
C LEU A 42 -47.32 22.98 -29.28
N ALA A 43 -46.53 22.73 -28.23
CA ALA A 43 -46.11 21.38 -27.84
C ALA A 43 -47.11 20.80 -26.84
N GLU A 44 -47.51 19.54 -27.04
CA GLU A 44 -48.30 18.82 -26.04
C GLU A 44 -47.54 18.76 -24.71
N PRO A 45 -48.23 18.92 -23.55
CA PRO A 45 -47.58 18.85 -22.24
C PRO A 45 -46.81 17.54 -22.08
N MET A 46 -45.54 17.62 -21.66
CA MET A 46 -44.63 16.48 -21.60
C MET A 46 -45.21 15.37 -20.70
N LYS A 47 -45.40 14.18 -21.28
CA LYS A 47 -45.96 13.02 -20.58
C LYS A 47 -45.15 12.73 -19.31
N LYS A 48 -45.85 12.58 -18.17
CA LYS A 48 -45.26 12.25 -16.87
C LYS A 48 -44.43 10.97 -17.00
N LYS A 49 -43.15 11.03 -16.61
CA LYS A 49 -42.27 9.86 -16.62
C LYS A 49 -42.91 8.75 -15.76
N LYS A 50 -43.17 7.59 -16.38
CA LYS A 50 -43.74 6.44 -15.69
C LYS A 50 -42.71 5.86 -14.71
N ARG A 51 -43.16 5.53 -13.50
CA ARG A 51 -42.34 4.81 -12.51
C ARG A 51 -41.99 3.45 -13.10
N ILE A 52 -40.72 3.08 -13.04
CA ILE A 52 -40.22 1.81 -13.56
C ILE A 52 -40.70 0.68 -12.64
N ASP A 53 -41.13 -0.44 -13.22
CA ASP A 53 -41.58 -1.60 -12.46
C ASP A 53 -40.46 -2.14 -11.55
N PRO A 54 -40.80 -2.60 -10.33
CA PRO A 54 -39.82 -3.09 -9.36
C PRO A 54 -39.04 -4.31 -9.90
N SER A 55 -39.66 -5.15 -10.73
CA SER A 55 -39.01 -6.30 -11.38
C SER A 55 -37.90 -5.88 -12.35
N ILE A 56 -38.07 -4.77 -13.06
CA ILE A 56 -37.09 -4.22 -14.00
C ILE A 56 -35.90 -3.61 -13.24
N LEU A 57 -36.15 -2.99 -12.09
CA LEU A 57 -35.08 -2.49 -11.20
C LEU A 57 -34.25 -3.64 -10.62
N ALA A 58 -34.91 -4.67 -10.08
CA ALA A 58 -34.23 -5.87 -9.57
C ALA A 58 -33.42 -6.58 -10.66
N ALA A 59 -33.94 -6.69 -11.88
CA ALA A 59 -33.20 -7.27 -13.01
C ALA A 59 -31.98 -6.42 -13.41
N ARG A 60 -32.05 -5.09 -13.31
CA ARG A 60 -30.90 -4.20 -13.56
C ARG A 60 -29.84 -4.34 -12.47
N GLU A 61 -30.24 -4.45 -11.21
CA GLU A 61 -29.35 -4.66 -10.08
C GLU A 61 -28.65 -6.02 -10.15
N ALA A 62 -29.38 -7.10 -10.41
CA ALA A 62 -28.80 -8.43 -10.61
C ALA A 62 -27.79 -8.46 -11.77
N LYS A 63 -28.04 -7.71 -12.84
CA LYS A 63 -27.08 -7.55 -13.94
C LYS A 63 -25.82 -6.79 -13.52
N LYS A 64 -25.92 -5.78 -12.64
CA LYS A 64 -24.76 -5.05 -12.09
C LYS A 64 -23.94 -5.95 -11.17
N ILE A 65 -24.59 -6.67 -10.25
CA ILE A 65 -23.94 -7.62 -9.33
C ILE A 65 -23.15 -8.66 -10.13
N LYS A 66 -23.80 -9.30 -11.11
CA LYS A 66 -23.13 -10.31 -11.96
C LYS A 66 -21.94 -9.76 -12.76
N LYS A 67 -21.96 -8.47 -13.13
CA LYS A 67 -20.81 -7.84 -13.81
C LYS A 67 -19.66 -7.63 -12.83
N ILE A 68 -19.95 -7.08 -11.66
CA ILE A 68 -18.98 -6.86 -10.59
C ILE A 68 -18.36 -8.20 -10.16
N ASP A 69 -19.17 -9.26 -9.98
CA ASP A 69 -18.67 -10.60 -9.64
C ASP A 69 -17.71 -11.17 -10.70
N LYS A 70 -17.99 -10.93 -11.98
CA LYS A 70 -17.11 -11.37 -13.07
C LYS A 70 -15.79 -10.60 -13.07
N GLU A 71 -15.84 -9.30 -12.79
CA GLU A 71 -14.65 -8.45 -12.66
C GLU A 71 -13.81 -8.86 -11.46
N ILE A 72 -14.44 -9.10 -10.30
CA ILE A 72 -13.77 -9.64 -9.10
C ILE A 72 -13.12 -10.97 -9.45
N LYS A 73 -13.85 -11.93 -10.05
CA LYS A 73 -13.28 -13.22 -10.46
C LYS A 73 -12.10 -13.09 -11.41
N LYS A 74 -12.12 -12.10 -12.30
CA LYS A 74 -11.02 -11.83 -13.23
C LYS A 74 -9.80 -11.24 -12.51
N LEU A 75 -10.02 -10.32 -11.58
CA LEU A 75 -8.98 -9.70 -10.76
C LEU A 75 -8.39 -10.66 -9.73
N THR A 76 -9.17 -11.59 -9.19
CA THR A 76 -8.68 -12.62 -8.26
C THR A 76 -7.98 -13.77 -8.97
N ARG A 77 -8.27 -14.00 -10.27
CA ARG A 77 -7.64 -15.06 -11.07
C ARG A 77 -6.14 -14.83 -11.25
N PHE A 78 -5.75 -13.59 -11.51
CA PHE A 78 -4.35 -13.18 -11.49
C PHE A 78 -4.09 -12.66 -10.09
N GLY A 79 -3.51 -13.48 -9.21
CA GLY A 79 -3.19 -13.06 -7.85
C GLY A 79 -2.40 -11.75 -7.80
N ARG A 80 -2.15 -11.24 -6.59
CA ARG A 80 -1.39 -9.99 -6.44
C ARG A 80 0.00 -10.13 -7.06
N ILE A 81 0.33 -9.26 -8.00
CA ILE A 81 1.69 -9.14 -8.53
C ILE A 81 2.58 -8.69 -7.37
N LEU A 82 3.62 -9.47 -7.08
CA LEU A 82 4.58 -9.12 -6.02
C LEU A 82 5.35 -7.87 -6.43
N LYS A 83 5.61 -6.99 -5.46
CA LYS A 83 6.48 -5.83 -5.69
C LYS A 83 7.89 -6.33 -6.02
N PRO A 84 8.58 -5.71 -6.99
CA PRO A 84 9.95 -6.10 -7.32
C PRO A 84 10.88 -5.85 -6.14
N VAL A 85 11.82 -6.78 -5.91
CA VAL A 85 12.82 -6.67 -4.85
C VAL A 85 14.05 -5.98 -5.43
N ALA A 86 14.21 -4.69 -5.12
CA ALA A 86 15.24 -3.84 -5.72
C ALA A 86 16.68 -4.32 -5.48
N GLU A 87 16.93 -5.07 -4.39
CA GLU A 87 18.27 -5.61 -4.06
C GLU A 87 18.63 -6.82 -4.91
N ILE A 88 17.63 -7.61 -5.32
CA ILE A 88 17.81 -8.81 -6.13
C ILE A 88 17.84 -8.43 -7.62
N GLU A 89 16.98 -7.50 -8.02
CA GLU A 89 16.88 -7.06 -9.40
C GLU A 89 17.97 -6.04 -9.75
N LEU A 90 18.90 -6.43 -10.64
CA LEU A 90 19.93 -5.54 -11.14
C LEU A 90 19.31 -4.43 -12.02
N PRO A 91 19.57 -3.14 -11.71
CA PRO A 91 19.13 -2.05 -12.56
C PRO A 91 19.68 -2.17 -13.99
N LYS A 92 18.81 -2.00 -15.00
CA LYS A 92 19.18 -2.05 -16.42
C LYS A 92 20.38 -1.16 -16.79
N LYS A 93 20.53 -0.01 -16.09
CA LYS A 93 21.67 0.92 -16.26
C LYS A 93 23.03 0.29 -15.96
N GLN A 94 23.09 -0.69 -15.05
CA GLN A 94 24.35 -1.37 -14.72
C GLN A 94 24.84 -2.22 -15.90
N PHE A 95 23.94 -2.88 -16.63
CA PHE A 95 24.31 -3.63 -17.83
C PHE A 95 24.83 -2.73 -18.95
N THR A 96 24.24 -1.55 -19.15
CA THR A 96 24.70 -0.60 -20.18
C THR A 96 26.06 0.01 -19.83
N LEU A 97 26.28 0.34 -18.56
CA LEU A 97 27.51 0.96 -18.08
C LEU A 97 28.60 -0.05 -17.71
N ALA A 98 28.30 -1.36 -17.76
CA ALA A 98 29.23 -2.42 -17.37
C ALA A 98 30.55 -2.31 -18.14
N LYS A 99 30.48 -2.10 -19.46
CA LYS A 99 31.68 -2.01 -20.31
C LYS A 99 32.61 -0.85 -19.93
N GLU A 100 32.04 0.30 -19.58
CA GLU A 100 32.80 1.51 -19.23
C GLU A 100 33.30 1.51 -17.78
N ARG A 101 32.55 0.88 -16.87
CA ARG A 101 32.84 0.85 -15.43
C ARG A 101 33.55 -0.42 -14.97
N GLN A 102 33.78 -1.40 -15.85
CA GLN A 102 34.45 -2.63 -15.50
C GLN A 102 35.92 -2.36 -15.17
N ARG A 103 36.31 -2.66 -13.93
CA ARG A 103 37.70 -2.65 -13.51
C ARG A 103 38.38 -3.93 -13.97
N THR A 104 39.58 -3.83 -14.52
CA THR A 104 40.41 -5.00 -14.84
C THR A 104 40.83 -5.69 -13.56
N ALA A 105 40.60 -7.00 -13.46
CA ALA A 105 41.05 -7.77 -12.32
C ALA A 105 42.59 -7.88 -12.33
N PRO A 106 43.27 -7.64 -11.20
CA PRO A 106 44.71 -7.86 -11.12
C PRO A 106 45.02 -9.36 -11.23
N VAL A 107 46.10 -9.69 -11.93
CA VAL A 107 46.63 -11.06 -11.97
C VAL A 107 47.31 -11.31 -10.62
N LEU A 108 46.84 -12.33 -9.91
CA LEU A 108 47.37 -12.70 -8.60
C LEU A 108 48.64 -13.52 -8.77
N SER A 109 49.61 -13.33 -7.88
CA SER A 109 50.80 -14.18 -7.83
C SER A 109 50.44 -15.59 -7.35
N PHE A 110 51.30 -16.57 -7.66
CA PHE A 110 51.12 -17.94 -7.18
C PHE A 110 51.06 -18.02 -5.65
N GLU A 111 51.93 -17.27 -4.97
CA GLU A 111 51.98 -17.20 -3.50
C GLU A 111 50.67 -16.65 -2.91
N GLU A 112 50.10 -15.60 -3.50
CA GLU A 112 48.82 -15.05 -3.05
C GLU A 112 47.66 -16.04 -3.23
N LEU A 113 47.64 -16.78 -4.34
CA LEU A 113 46.63 -17.80 -4.59
C LEU A 113 46.72 -18.93 -3.57
N GLU A 114 47.92 -19.44 -3.29
CA GLU A 114 48.13 -20.50 -2.30
C GLU A 114 47.76 -20.02 -0.89
N ASN A 115 48.14 -18.80 -0.52
CA ASN A 115 47.77 -18.19 0.76
C ASN A 115 46.24 -18.10 0.94
N ARG A 116 45.52 -17.68 -0.10
CA ARG A 116 44.05 -17.64 -0.08
C ARG A 116 43.45 -19.04 0.05
N ALA A 117 43.99 -20.03 -0.67
CA ALA A 117 43.52 -21.40 -0.60
C ALA A 117 43.73 -22.02 0.80
N LEU A 118 44.89 -21.77 1.41
CA LEU A 118 45.20 -22.19 2.79
C LEU A 118 44.26 -21.51 3.80
N LEU A 119 44.04 -20.20 3.66
CA LEU A 119 43.11 -19.45 4.51
C LEU A 119 41.68 -20.00 4.41
N GLN A 120 41.21 -20.31 3.20
CA GLN A 120 39.89 -20.91 3.00
C GLN A 120 39.77 -22.29 3.67
N LYS A 121 40.80 -23.14 3.57
CA LYS A 121 40.83 -24.43 4.27
C LYS A 121 40.77 -24.27 5.78
N GLN A 122 41.55 -23.33 6.34
CA GLN A 122 41.54 -23.02 7.76
C GLN A 122 40.18 -22.46 8.22
N TRP A 123 39.61 -21.54 7.43
CA TRP A 123 38.28 -20.98 7.70
C TRP A 123 37.20 -22.05 7.69
N GLY A 124 37.24 -22.97 6.73
CA GLY A 124 36.34 -24.13 6.68
C GLY A 124 36.43 -24.96 7.97
N ARG A 125 37.65 -25.33 8.39
CA ARG A 125 37.87 -26.06 9.65
C ARG A 125 37.32 -25.30 10.86
N PHE A 126 37.61 -24.00 10.95
CA PHE A 126 37.13 -23.15 12.04
C PHE A 126 35.59 -23.11 12.10
N LYS A 127 34.93 -22.88 10.96
CA LYS A 127 33.47 -22.82 10.88
C LYS A 127 32.81 -24.16 11.22
N THR A 128 33.39 -25.28 10.78
CA THR A 128 32.92 -26.61 11.16
C THR A 128 33.02 -26.82 12.66
N ASN A 129 34.15 -26.47 13.27
CA ASN A 129 34.33 -26.60 14.73
C ASN A 129 33.35 -25.71 15.51
N ALA A 130 33.15 -24.46 15.06
CA ALA A 130 32.19 -23.55 15.67
C ALA A 130 30.75 -24.10 15.59
N TRP A 131 30.37 -24.68 14.45
CA TRP A 131 29.07 -25.31 14.27
C TRP A 131 28.90 -26.54 15.16
N ILE A 132 29.88 -27.45 15.22
CA ILE A 132 29.86 -28.62 16.11
C ILE A 132 29.70 -28.18 17.58
N HIS A 133 30.42 -27.14 17.99
CA HIS A 133 30.30 -26.61 19.35
C HIS A 133 28.89 -26.07 19.63
N GLN A 134 28.33 -25.27 18.71
CA GLN A 134 26.97 -24.75 18.84
C GLN A 134 25.94 -25.89 18.92
N GLN A 135 26.08 -26.91 18.07
CA GLN A 135 25.19 -28.06 18.08
C GLN A 135 25.22 -28.80 19.42
N ARG A 136 26.42 -29.06 19.97
CA ARG A 136 26.57 -29.68 21.29
C ARG A 136 25.92 -28.88 22.41
N VAL A 137 25.93 -27.55 22.33
CA VAL A 137 25.26 -26.69 23.32
C VAL A 137 23.75 -26.82 23.17
N TYR A 138 23.21 -26.81 21.95
CA TYR A 138 21.78 -27.02 21.72
C TYR A 138 21.31 -28.39 22.18
N ASP A 139 22.05 -29.46 21.85
CA ASP A 139 21.69 -30.82 22.25
C ASP A 139 21.63 -30.93 23.79
N LYS A 140 22.56 -30.29 24.51
CA LYS A 140 22.53 -30.21 25.98
C LYS A 140 21.35 -29.40 26.51
N MET A 141 21.02 -28.28 25.87
CA MET A 141 19.87 -27.46 26.28
C MET A 141 18.56 -28.22 26.12
N ILE A 142 18.39 -28.95 25.01
CA ILE A 142 17.21 -29.77 24.75
C ILE A 142 17.14 -30.93 25.75
N ALA A 143 18.23 -31.66 25.96
CA ALA A 143 18.26 -32.75 26.94
C ALA A 143 17.90 -32.29 28.36
N ALA A 144 18.44 -31.14 28.79
CA ALA A 144 18.10 -30.56 30.08
C ALA A 144 16.64 -30.07 30.16
N GLN A 145 16.09 -29.55 29.06
CA GLN A 145 14.68 -29.19 28.98
C GLN A 145 13.77 -30.41 29.09
N ASP A 146 14.11 -31.50 28.39
CA ASP A 146 13.34 -32.74 28.41
C ASP A 146 13.35 -33.39 29.80
N GLU A 147 14.54 -33.50 30.43
CA GLU A 147 14.69 -34.00 31.80
C GLU A 147 13.86 -33.18 32.79
N ALA A 148 13.93 -31.84 32.71
CA ALA A 148 13.13 -30.97 33.56
C ALA A 148 11.61 -31.14 33.36
N LEU A 149 11.16 -31.43 32.14
CA LEU A 149 9.75 -31.70 31.84
C LEU A 149 9.29 -33.06 32.37
N GLU A 150 10.16 -34.08 32.35
CA GLU A 150 9.88 -35.39 32.93
C GLU A 150 9.76 -35.32 34.45
N GLU A 151 10.67 -34.61 35.12
CA GLU A 151 10.61 -34.37 36.56
C GLU A 151 9.35 -33.57 36.93
N LEU A 152 9.05 -32.49 36.19
CA LEU A 152 7.85 -31.68 36.42
C LEU A 152 6.57 -32.51 36.29
N LYS A 153 6.53 -33.45 35.34
CA LYS A 153 5.38 -34.35 35.15
C LYS A 153 5.23 -35.33 36.32
N ALA A 154 6.33 -35.81 36.89
CA ALA A 154 6.32 -36.70 38.05
C ALA A 154 5.82 -35.98 39.32
N GLU A 155 6.14 -34.69 39.47
CA GLU A 155 5.67 -33.87 40.59
C GLU A 155 4.23 -33.35 40.41
N SER A 156 3.89 -32.82 39.23
CA SER A 156 2.59 -32.20 38.94
C SER A 156 2.21 -32.24 37.46
N GLU A 157 1.22 -33.07 37.14
CA GLU A 157 0.70 -33.17 35.77
C GLU A 157 0.02 -31.87 35.29
N TYR A 158 -0.59 -31.10 36.20
CA TYR A 158 -1.23 -29.83 35.85
C TYR A 158 -0.20 -28.80 35.33
N LEU A 159 0.92 -28.63 36.04
CA LEU A 159 1.96 -27.68 35.62
C LEU A 159 2.64 -28.11 34.32
N TYR A 160 2.84 -29.41 34.12
CA TYR A 160 3.33 -29.95 32.86
C TYR A 160 2.43 -29.56 31.67
N GLN A 161 1.11 -29.70 31.81
CA GLN A 161 0.16 -29.31 30.76
C GLN A 161 0.17 -27.80 30.49
N GLU A 162 0.33 -26.96 31.52
CA GLU A 162 0.49 -25.52 31.34
C GLU A 162 1.79 -25.17 30.62
N ALA A 163 2.91 -25.81 30.98
CA ALA A 163 4.22 -25.56 30.38
C ALA A 163 4.31 -25.93 28.89
N LEU A 164 3.52 -26.90 28.42
CA LEU A 164 3.44 -27.28 27.01
C LEU A 164 2.70 -26.26 26.13
N LYS A 165 1.92 -25.35 26.73
CA LYS A 165 1.15 -24.38 25.94
C LYS A 165 2.08 -23.37 25.28
N VAL A 166 1.80 -23.08 24.01
CA VAL A 166 2.56 -22.07 23.26
C VAL A 166 2.23 -20.68 23.82
N ASP A 167 3.26 -19.93 24.21
CA ASP A 167 3.12 -18.52 24.58
C ASP A 167 3.04 -17.65 23.32
N TYR A 168 1.84 -17.14 23.04
CA TYR A 168 1.61 -16.23 21.91
C TYR A 168 2.29 -14.86 22.08
N GLY A 169 2.70 -14.48 23.29
CA GLY A 169 3.48 -13.27 23.54
C GLY A 169 4.86 -13.30 22.86
N MET A 170 5.41 -14.49 22.65
CA MET A 170 6.72 -14.69 22.00
C MET A 170 6.68 -14.43 20.48
N VAL A 171 5.50 -14.44 19.85
CA VAL A 171 5.36 -14.29 18.40
C VAL A 171 5.72 -12.88 17.91
N ALA A 172 5.43 -11.86 18.71
CA ALA A 172 5.64 -10.45 18.33
C ALA A 172 6.93 -9.86 18.93
N MET A 173 7.83 -10.70 19.43
CA MET A 173 9.07 -10.24 20.06
C MET A 173 10.02 -9.61 19.03
N ARG A 174 10.66 -8.50 19.40
CA ARG A 174 11.65 -7.81 18.58
C ARG A 174 12.98 -7.75 19.29
N PHE A 175 14.03 -8.16 18.59
CA PHE A 175 15.40 -8.06 19.07
C PHE A 175 16.20 -7.19 18.12
N GLU A 176 16.95 -6.23 18.69
CA GLU A 176 17.95 -5.49 17.94
C GLU A 176 19.29 -6.23 18.04
N GLY A 177 20.00 -6.32 16.91
CA GLY A 177 21.34 -6.91 16.89
C GLY A 177 22.35 -6.07 17.69
N PRO A 178 23.48 -6.67 18.11
CA PRO A 178 24.54 -5.93 18.79
C PRO A 178 25.10 -4.82 17.89
N LYS A 179 25.33 -3.64 18.46
CA LYS A 179 25.95 -2.49 17.78
C LYS A 179 27.47 -2.57 17.90
N SER A 180 28.20 -2.05 16.91
CA SER A 180 29.67 -2.04 16.93
C SER A 180 30.23 -1.25 18.12
N THR A 181 29.54 -0.20 18.54
CA THR A 181 29.87 0.63 19.70
C THR A 181 28.64 0.81 20.57
N PRO A 182 28.81 0.87 21.91
CA PRO A 182 27.71 1.20 22.80
C PRO A 182 27.24 2.65 22.60
N PRO A 183 26.00 2.97 23.01
CA PRO A 183 25.47 4.32 22.90
C PRO A 183 26.25 5.30 23.80
N ILE A 184 26.53 6.48 23.28
CA ILE A 184 27.12 7.58 24.04
C ILE A 184 25.99 8.26 24.83
N LYS A 185 26.21 8.46 26.13
CA LYS A 185 25.24 9.13 27.01
C LYS A 185 25.15 10.62 26.62
N ASP A 186 23.93 11.14 26.57
CA ASP A 186 23.64 12.56 26.30
C ASP A 186 24.15 13.10 24.95
N TYR A 187 24.31 12.21 23.96
CA TYR A 187 24.62 12.62 22.59
C TYR A 187 23.44 13.35 21.97
N ALA A 188 23.63 14.62 21.62
CA ALA A 188 22.67 15.41 20.86
C ALA A 188 22.90 15.21 19.35
N PRO A 189 22.06 14.45 18.64
CA PRO A 189 22.20 14.31 17.20
C PRO A 189 21.92 15.65 16.49
N PRO A 190 22.57 15.90 15.34
CA PRO A 190 22.26 17.06 14.51
C PRO A 190 20.83 16.97 13.96
N ASP A 191 20.21 18.12 13.75
CA ASP A 191 18.85 18.21 13.21
C ASP A 191 18.80 17.86 11.71
N GLY A 192 17.69 17.28 11.26
CA GLY A 192 17.49 16.89 9.87
C GLY A 192 16.14 16.23 9.58
N ASP A 193 15.61 16.47 8.38
CA ASP A 193 14.33 15.93 7.93
C ASP A 193 14.48 14.55 7.26
N TYR A 194 13.61 13.61 7.62
CA TYR A 194 13.49 12.32 6.93
C TYR A 194 12.41 12.40 5.85
N VAL A 195 12.80 12.19 4.59
CA VAL A 195 11.87 12.07 3.45
C VAL A 195 11.88 10.64 2.93
N ASP A 196 10.75 9.96 3.02
CA ASP A 196 10.57 8.62 2.46
C ASP A 196 10.58 8.68 0.91
N THR A 197 11.59 8.06 0.31
CA THR A 197 11.78 7.98 -1.15
C THR A 197 11.42 6.60 -1.72
N THR A 198 10.72 5.75 -0.95
CA THR A 198 10.30 4.43 -1.39
C THR A 198 9.38 4.51 -2.61
N ARG A 199 9.68 3.68 -3.63
CA ARG A 199 8.91 3.64 -4.88
C ARG A 199 7.58 2.92 -4.65
N LYS A 200 6.48 3.55 -5.06
CA LYS A 200 5.14 2.95 -5.08
C LYS A 200 4.96 2.20 -6.40
N TYR A 201 4.53 0.94 -6.32
CA TYR A 201 4.29 0.03 -7.43
C TYR A 201 2.83 -0.43 -7.40
#